data_AF-A0A6L5YL89-F1
#
_entry.id   AF-A0A6L5YL89-F1
#
_cell.length_a   1.000
_cell.length_b   1.000
_cell.length_c   1.000
_cell.angle_alpha   90.00
_cell.angle_beta   90.00
_cell.angle_gamma   90.00
#
_symmetry.space_group_name_H-M   'P 1'
#
loop_
_entity.id
_entity.type
_entity.pdbx_description
1 polymer ?
#
loop_
_entity_poly.entity_id
_entity_poly.type
_entity_poly.pdbx_seq_one_letter_code
_entity_poly.pdbx_strand_id
1 'polypeptide(L)'
;MMEKLLGKKWFSRDNLLLLVLLGVLLFVIALPVKKEDSGKGQEKENAAAMLEELTASTQTVTAGSTEEYAAYLEEKLKKMLEAVRGLGEVEVMVTLESSEEKIVEKDMTAERSNTEEQDAAGGARTVNTSNTEYRTIYREDTGGDPFVVKTITPKVEGILVVAEGAGKGNMAGEITQIIQALFGVEAHRIKVLEK
;
A
#
# COMPACT_ATOMS: atom_id res chain seq x y z
N MET A 1 12.03 22.80 -68.49
CA MET A 1 12.74 23.78 -67.63
C MET A 1 13.54 22.96 -66.63
N MET A 2 14.88 23.12 -66.62
CA MET A 2 15.87 22.45 -65.76
C MET A 2 16.04 20.95 -66.05
N GLU A 3 16.70 20.55 -67.13
CA GLU A 3 18.17 20.43 -67.23
C GLU A 3 18.85 19.76 -66.02
N LYS A 4 19.31 18.52 -66.28
CA LYS A 4 20.63 17.96 -65.95
C LYS A 4 21.32 18.55 -64.71
N LEU A 5 21.65 17.70 -63.74
CA LEU A 5 23.03 17.53 -63.22
C LEU A 5 23.14 16.20 -62.45
N LEU A 6 23.01 15.08 -63.18
CA LEU A 6 23.54 13.80 -62.72
C LEU A 6 25.06 13.82 -62.96
N GLY A 7 25.80 14.38 -62.00
CA GLY A 7 27.20 14.75 -62.15
C GLY A 7 28.04 14.47 -60.90
N LYS A 8 28.25 13.18 -60.61
CA LYS A 8 29.56 12.60 -60.24
C LYS A 8 30.54 13.53 -59.47
N LYS A 9 30.22 13.85 -58.20
CA LYS A 9 31.17 14.37 -57.17
C LYS A 9 30.74 14.05 -55.73
N TRP A 10 30.08 12.92 -55.48
CA TRP A 10 29.44 12.66 -54.18
C TRP A 10 30.34 12.00 -53.10
N PHE A 11 31.57 11.61 -53.45
CA PHE A 11 32.54 11.02 -52.53
C PHE A 11 33.76 11.92 -52.35
N SER A 12 33.58 13.04 -51.65
CA SER A 12 34.68 13.76 -51.02
C SER A 12 34.90 13.18 -49.62
N ARG A 13 36.15 13.10 -49.14
CA ARG A 13 36.49 12.51 -47.84
C ARG A 13 35.66 13.12 -46.70
N ASP A 14 35.32 14.40 -46.82
CA ASP A 14 34.54 15.15 -45.84
C ASP A 14 33.04 14.76 -45.83
N ASN A 15 32.46 14.47 -47.01
CA ASN A 15 31.08 13.98 -47.11
C ASN A 15 30.97 12.50 -46.67
N LEU A 16 32.03 11.72 -46.88
CA LEU A 16 32.12 10.36 -46.36
C LEU A 16 32.24 10.36 -44.83
N LEU A 17 33.02 11.29 -44.26
CA LEU A 17 33.08 11.50 -42.81
C LEU A 17 31.72 11.93 -42.24
N LEU A 18 30.99 12.82 -42.92
CA LEU A 18 29.63 13.20 -42.52
C LEU A 18 28.63 12.04 -42.57
N LEU A 19 28.69 11.18 -43.60
CA LEU A 19 27.84 9.99 -43.69
C LEU A 19 28.16 8.95 -42.61
N VAL A 20 29.45 8.75 -42.30
CA VAL A 20 29.88 7.84 -41.23
C VAL A 20 29.44 8.38 -39.87
N LEU A 21 29.59 9.67 -39.61
CA LEU A 21 29.19 10.30 -38.35
C LEU A 21 27.67 10.26 -38.16
N LEU A 22 26.89 10.52 -39.22
CA LEU A 22 25.44 10.37 -39.21
C LEU A 22 25.01 8.90 -39.00
N GLY A 23 25.74 7.96 -39.59
CA GLY A 23 25.51 6.52 -39.40
C GLY A 23 25.76 6.07 -37.96
N VAL A 24 26.85 6.53 -37.33
CA VAL A 24 27.13 6.25 -35.91
C VAL A 24 26.06 6.87 -35.01
N LEU A 25 25.61 8.09 -35.30
CA LEU A 25 24.54 8.73 -34.53
C LEU A 25 23.23 7.92 -34.60
N LEU A 26 22.85 7.46 -35.78
CA LEU A 26 21.67 6.59 -35.95
C LEU A 26 21.87 5.21 -35.30
N PHE A 27 23.08 4.67 -35.34
CA PHE A 27 23.42 3.39 -34.69
C PHE A 27 23.27 3.47 -33.16
N VAL A 28 23.68 4.57 -32.53
CA VAL A 28 23.54 4.78 -31.07
C VAL A 28 22.06 4.84 -30.66
N ILE A 29 21.20 5.46 -31.47
CA ILE A 29 19.75 5.50 -31.21
C ILE A 29 19.10 4.13 -31.48
N ALA A 30 19.62 3.39 -32.47
CA ALA A 30 19.16 2.04 -32.81
C ALA A 30 19.65 0.96 -31.83
N LEU A 31 20.64 1.26 -30.96
CA LEU A 31 21.01 0.33 -29.90
C LEU A 31 19.83 0.18 -28.94
N PRO A 32 19.24 -1.03 -28.84
CA PRO A 32 18.15 -1.26 -27.91
C PRO A 32 18.71 -1.08 -26.50
N VAL A 33 18.31 0.00 -25.83
CA VAL A 33 18.60 0.16 -24.41
C VAL A 33 17.88 -1.00 -23.72
N LYS A 34 18.67 -1.93 -23.17
CA LYS A 34 18.16 -3.03 -22.36
C LYS A 34 17.59 -2.43 -21.08
N LYS A 35 16.34 -1.99 -21.17
CA LYS A 35 15.41 -2.02 -20.05
C LYS A 35 15.13 -3.50 -19.81
N GLU A 36 15.41 -3.96 -18.59
CA GLU A 36 14.76 -5.14 -18.04
C GLU A 36 13.25 -4.85 -18.01
N ASP A 37 12.58 -5.11 -19.12
CA ASP A 37 11.82 -6.35 -19.27
C ASP A 37 11.56 -6.57 -20.77
N SER A 38 12.01 -7.71 -21.26
CA SER A 38 11.91 -8.09 -22.67
C SER A 38 11.27 -9.46 -22.76
N GLY A 39 10.19 -9.55 -23.54
CA GLY A 39 9.90 -10.78 -24.26
C GLY A 39 8.42 -11.09 -24.45
N LYS A 40 7.81 -10.54 -25.51
CA LYS A 40 6.77 -11.29 -26.23
C LYS A 40 7.46 -12.39 -27.03
N GLY A 41 7.13 -13.65 -26.73
CA GLY A 41 7.28 -14.79 -27.63
C GLY A 41 5.92 -15.46 -27.74
N GLN A 42 5.34 -15.49 -28.94
CA GLN A 42 4.08 -16.16 -29.22
C GLN A 42 4.28 -17.68 -29.13
N GLU A 43 3.58 -18.31 -28.19
CA GLU A 43 3.02 -19.65 -28.37
C GLU A 43 1.88 -19.84 -27.36
N LYS A 44 0.76 -20.39 -27.85
CA LYS A 44 -0.47 -20.80 -27.15
C LYS A 44 -1.56 -19.74 -26.96
N GLU A 45 -2.40 -19.66 -28.00
CA GLU A 45 -3.85 -19.55 -27.86
C GLU A 45 -4.37 -20.38 -26.67
N ASN A 46 -5.35 -19.80 -25.94
CA ASN A 46 -6.17 -20.40 -24.87
C ASN A 46 -5.64 -20.37 -23.43
N ALA A 47 -5.32 -19.18 -22.88
CA ALA A 47 -5.25 -19.00 -21.41
C ALA A 47 -5.53 -17.55 -20.93
N ALA A 48 -6.18 -16.70 -21.72
CA ALA A 48 -6.37 -15.27 -21.42
C ALA A 48 -7.85 -14.87 -21.29
N ALA A 49 -8.71 -15.78 -20.82
CA ALA A 49 -10.11 -15.50 -20.50
C ALA A 49 -10.49 -15.90 -19.06
N MET A 50 -9.51 -16.18 -18.19
CA MET A 50 -9.74 -16.58 -16.80
C MET A 50 -8.84 -15.83 -15.78
N LEU A 51 -8.28 -14.68 -16.17
CA LEU A 51 -7.45 -13.84 -15.28
C LEU A 51 -7.94 -12.38 -15.17
N GLU A 52 -9.07 -12.04 -15.81
CA GLU A 52 -9.77 -10.75 -15.61
C GLU A 52 -10.88 -10.84 -14.55
N GLU A 53 -11.12 -12.01 -13.95
CA GLU A 53 -12.10 -12.22 -12.87
C GLU A 53 -11.42 -12.70 -11.57
N LEU A 54 -10.20 -12.23 -11.29
CA LEU A 54 -9.57 -12.44 -9.98
C LEU A 54 -8.65 -11.29 -9.55
N THR A 55 -8.91 -10.09 -10.06
CA THR A 55 -8.21 -8.84 -9.68
C THR A 55 -9.21 -7.71 -9.39
N ALA A 56 -10.45 -8.05 -9.04
CA ALA A 56 -11.48 -7.12 -8.56
C ALA A 56 -11.63 -7.13 -7.03
N SER A 57 -10.61 -7.60 -6.29
CA SER A 57 -10.63 -7.60 -4.82
C SER A 57 -9.25 -7.40 -4.19
N THR A 58 -8.35 -6.68 -4.85
CA THR A 58 -7.20 -6.09 -4.17
C THR A 58 -7.40 -4.59 -4.20
N GLN A 59 -8.01 -4.08 -3.13
CA GLN A 59 -7.83 -2.69 -2.73
C GLN A 59 -6.34 -2.40 -2.83
N THR A 60 -5.95 -1.51 -3.73
CA THR A 60 -4.65 -0.87 -3.67
C THR A 60 -4.62 -0.04 -2.39
N VAL A 61 -4.26 -0.70 -1.28
CA VAL A 61 -3.85 -0.02 -0.05
C VAL A 61 -2.73 0.91 -0.47
N THR A 62 -2.83 2.17 -0.07
CA THR A 62 -1.83 3.19 -0.38
C THR A 62 -0.54 2.81 0.35
N ALA A 63 0.27 1.96 -0.30
CA ALA A 63 1.49 1.33 0.23
C ALA A 63 2.65 2.29 0.52
N GLY A 64 2.38 3.61 0.50
CA GLY A 64 3.29 4.61 1.07
C GLY A 64 3.01 4.80 2.55
N SER A 65 1.74 4.99 2.92
CA SER A 65 1.37 5.38 4.29
C SER A 65 1.61 4.31 5.35
N THR A 66 1.43 3.03 5.00
CA THR A 66 1.51 1.92 5.96
C THR A 66 2.97 1.50 6.18
N GLU A 67 3.73 1.41 5.10
CA GLU A 67 5.15 1.10 5.07
C GLU A 67 5.99 2.23 5.71
N GLU A 68 5.66 3.50 5.44
CA GLU A 68 6.30 4.64 6.10
C GLU A 68 6.03 4.63 7.61
N TYR A 69 4.81 4.28 8.02
CA TYR A 69 4.48 4.16 9.44
C TYR A 69 5.21 3.00 10.12
N ALA A 70 5.31 1.84 9.46
CA ALA A 70 6.10 0.71 9.96
C ALA A 70 7.57 1.10 10.11
N ALA A 71 8.17 1.71 9.09
CA ALA A 71 9.56 2.17 9.12
C ALA A 71 9.81 3.20 10.24
N TYR A 72 8.86 4.11 10.48
CA TYR A 72 8.92 5.04 11.60
C TYR A 72 8.95 4.33 12.96
N LEU A 73 8.13 3.29 13.15
CA LEU A 73 8.11 2.50 14.37
C LEU A 73 9.40 1.69 14.54
N GLU A 74 9.91 1.09 13.46
CA GLU A 74 11.17 0.36 13.42
C GLU A 74 12.35 1.24 13.85
N GLU A 75 12.46 2.43 13.27
CA GLU A 75 13.55 3.38 13.59
C GLU A 75 13.47 3.82 15.05
N LYS A 76 12.26 4.10 15.54
CA LYS A 76 12.04 4.53 16.93
C LYS A 76 12.39 3.41 17.91
N LEU A 77 11.97 2.17 17.63
CA LEU A 77 12.28 1.02 18.48
C LEU A 77 13.77 0.70 18.46
N LYS A 78 14.40 0.72 17.28
CA LYS A 78 15.86 0.57 17.12
C LYS A 78 16.63 1.54 18.00
N LYS A 79 16.36 2.84 17.88
CA LYS A 79 17.03 3.90 18.65
C LYS A 79 16.89 3.71 20.16
N MET A 80 15.74 3.23 20.63
CA MET A 80 15.53 2.99 22.05
C MET A 80 16.27 1.74 22.54
N LEU A 81 16.30 0.66 21.75
CA LEU A 81 17.00 -0.57 22.11
C LEU A 81 18.52 -0.39 22.09
N GLU A 82 19.07 0.38 21.15
CA GLU A 82 20.51 0.71 21.11
C GLU A 82 20.98 1.53 22.33
N ALA A 83 20.06 2.26 22.99
CA ALA A 83 20.38 2.99 24.22
C ALA A 83 20.44 2.08 25.46
N VAL A 84 20.00 0.82 25.36
CA VAL A 84 20.01 -0.13 26.48
C VAL A 84 21.42 -0.67 26.68
N ARG A 85 21.92 -0.59 27.92
CA ARG A 85 23.25 -1.08 28.26
C ARG A 85 23.35 -2.59 28.01
N GLY A 86 24.28 -2.99 27.16
CA GLY A 86 24.56 -4.39 26.84
C GLY A 86 23.99 -4.85 25.50
N LEU A 87 23.21 -4.00 24.83
CA LEU A 87 22.84 -4.16 23.43
C LEU A 87 23.80 -3.35 22.55
N GLY A 88 24.25 -3.97 21.46
CA GLY A 88 25.07 -3.34 20.43
C GLY A 88 24.20 -2.88 19.27
N GLU A 89 24.57 -3.27 18.06
CA GLU A 89 23.76 -2.97 16.88
C GLU A 89 22.41 -3.71 16.92
N VAL A 90 21.34 -2.99 16.57
CA VAL A 90 19.98 -3.53 16.55
C VAL A 90 19.33 -3.35 15.16
N GLU A 91 18.69 -4.41 14.69
CA GLU A 91 17.81 -4.42 13.53
C GLU A 91 16.41 -4.84 13.96
N VAL A 92 15.41 -4.12 13.47
CA VAL A 92 14.01 -4.31 13.85
C VAL A 92 13.18 -4.38 12.59
N MET A 93 12.24 -5.31 12.55
CA MET A 93 11.18 -5.36 11.55
C MET A 93 9.83 -5.39 12.26
N VAL A 94 8.89 -4.57 11.81
CA VAL A 94 7.54 -4.46 12.37
C VAL A 94 6.52 -4.81 11.29
N THR A 95 5.57 -5.68 11.63
CA THR A 95 4.42 -5.99 10.77
C THR A 95 3.15 -5.40 11.38
N LEU A 96 2.32 -4.79 10.54
CA LEU A 96 1.07 -4.16 10.94
C LEU A 96 -0.12 -5.07 10.58
N GLU A 97 -1.11 -5.14 11.47
CA GLU A 97 -2.31 -5.99 11.32
C GLU A 97 -3.24 -5.47 10.21
N SER A 98 -3.24 -4.15 9.99
CA SER A 98 -4.10 -3.49 9.01
C SER A 98 -3.46 -2.19 8.52
N SER A 99 -4.12 -1.55 7.55
CA SER A 99 -3.89 -0.15 7.21
C SER A 99 -4.65 0.79 8.16
N GLU A 100 -4.48 2.10 7.98
CA GLU A 100 -5.25 3.12 8.71
C GLU A 100 -6.77 2.98 8.50
N GLU A 101 -7.56 3.14 9.56
CA GLU A 101 -9.01 3.13 9.49
C GLU A 101 -9.57 4.55 9.71
N LYS A 102 -10.42 5.01 8.79
CA LYS A 102 -11.07 6.32 8.88
C LYS A 102 -12.53 6.14 9.28
N ILE A 103 -12.87 6.67 10.45
CA ILE A 103 -14.24 6.71 10.96
C ILE A 103 -14.91 7.95 10.40
N VAL A 104 -15.96 7.73 9.61
CA VAL A 104 -16.74 8.80 8.97
C VAL A 104 -17.98 9.14 9.78
N GLU A 105 -18.41 10.39 9.68
CA GLU A 105 -19.62 10.88 10.32
C GLU A 105 -20.86 10.36 9.59
N LYS A 106 -21.84 9.88 10.36
CA LYS A 106 -23.10 9.36 9.85
C LYS A 106 -24.25 10.05 10.57
N ASP A 107 -25.14 10.64 9.78
CA ASP A 107 -26.44 11.09 10.26
C ASP A 107 -27.37 9.87 10.42
N MET A 108 -28.17 9.86 11.50
CA MET A 108 -29.05 8.75 11.84
C MET A 108 -30.49 9.24 11.96
N THR A 109 -31.38 8.75 11.10
CA THR A 109 -32.82 8.99 11.20
C THR A 109 -33.51 7.75 11.73
N ALA A 110 -34.21 7.87 12.86
CA ALA A 110 -34.94 6.77 13.48
C ALA A 110 -36.45 7.10 13.51
N GLU A 111 -37.26 6.28 12.85
CA GLU A 111 -38.72 6.41 12.82
C GLU A 111 -39.36 5.24 13.58
N ARG A 112 -40.27 5.57 14.50
CA ARG A 112 -41.05 4.56 15.24
C ARG A 112 -42.53 4.91 15.12
N SER A 113 -43.33 3.92 14.74
CA SER A 113 -44.78 4.02 14.66
C SER A 113 -45.42 2.89 15.44
N ASN A 114 -46.40 3.22 16.28
CA ASN A 114 -47.26 2.27 16.95
C ASN A 114 -48.70 2.53 16.51
N THR A 115 -49.33 1.55 15.87
CA THR A 115 -50.73 1.61 15.45
C THR A 115 -51.53 0.63 16.29
N GLU A 116 -52.51 1.14 17.00
CA GLU A 116 -53.48 0.34 17.75
C GLU A 116 -54.84 0.43 17.04
N GLU A 117 -55.28 -0.67 16.45
CA GLU A 117 -56.59 -0.82 15.84
C GLU A 117 -57.49 -1.62 16.78
N GLN A 118 -58.72 -1.14 16.99
CA GLN A 118 -59.74 -1.87 17.73
C GLN A 118 -61.04 -1.89 16.92
N ASP A 119 -61.56 -3.07 16.64
CA ASP A 119 -62.80 -3.24 15.89
C ASP A 119 -64.03 -3.24 16.82
N ALA A 120 -65.22 -3.04 16.23
CA ALA A 120 -66.48 -3.00 16.96
C ALA A 120 -66.91 -4.37 17.52
N ALA A 121 -66.25 -5.47 17.11
CA ALA A 121 -66.48 -6.82 17.59
C ALA A 121 -65.52 -7.22 18.74
N GLY A 122 -64.63 -6.32 19.16
CA GLY A 122 -63.69 -6.52 20.28
C GLY A 122 -62.31 -7.04 19.88
N GLY A 123 -62.01 -7.17 18.58
CA GLY A 123 -60.67 -7.47 18.08
C GLY A 123 -59.72 -6.30 18.28
N ALA A 124 -58.51 -6.57 18.79
CA ALA A 124 -57.45 -5.58 18.96
C ALA A 124 -56.21 -5.99 18.19
N ARG A 125 -55.60 -5.05 17.48
CA ARG A 125 -54.34 -5.23 16.76
C ARG A 125 -53.39 -4.10 17.13
N THR A 126 -52.20 -4.46 17.57
CA THR A 126 -51.08 -3.53 17.75
C THR A 126 -50.03 -3.81 16.68
N VAL A 127 -49.65 -2.79 15.92
CA VAL A 127 -48.58 -2.86 14.92
C VAL A 127 -47.48 -1.90 15.33
N ASN A 128 -46.31 -2.45 15.66
CA ASN A 128 -45.10 -1.69 15.92
C ASN A 128 -44.20 -1.73 14.70
N THR A 129 -43.89 -0.57 14.14
CA THR A 129 -42.92 -0.40 13.05
C THR A 129 -41.75 0.44 13.56
N SER A 130 -40.52 -0.05 13.35
CA SER A 130 -39.29 0.68 13.65
C SER A 130 -38.41 0.67 12.42
N ASN A 131 -38.04 1.85 11.92
CA ASN A 131 -37.12 2.04 10.81
C ASN A 131 -35.92 2.88 11.29
N THR A 132 -34.72 2.54 10.85
CA THR A 132 -33.49 3.28 11.16
C THR A 132 -32.64 3.39 9.91
N GLU A 133 -32.41 4.61 9.47
CA GLU A 133 -31.63 4.94 8.28
C GLU A 133 -30.34 5.67 8.69
N TYR A 134 -29.22 5.28 8.06
CA TYR A 134 -27.91 5.92 8.26
C TYR A 134 -27.45 6.58 6.96
N ARG A 135 -27.05 7.86 7.01
CA ARG A 135 -26.55 8.63 5.88
C ARG A 135 -25.16 9.18 6.18
N THR A 136 -24.16 8.84 5.36
CA THR A 136 -22.81 9.40 5.50
C THR A 136 -22.82 10.89 5.14
N ILE A 137 -22.19 11.73 5.95
CA ILE A 137 -22.07 13.16 5.68
C ILE A 137 -20.82 13.40 4.84
N TYR A 138 -20.97 14.14 3.75
CA TYR A 138 -19.90 14.47 2.81
C TYR A 138 -19.54 15.95 2.90
N ARG A 139 -18.27 16.28 2.61
CA ARG A 139 -17.81 17.67 2.55
C ARG A 139 -18.18 18.29 1.20
N GLU A 140 -18.75 19.49 1.21
CA GLU A 140 -19.19 20.19 0.00
C GLU A 140 -18.03 20.76 -0.84
N ASP A 141 -16.85 20.95 -0.24
CA ASP A 141 -15.67 21.60 -0.83
C ASP A 141 -14.70 20.61 -1.51
N THR A 142 -14.69 19.33 -1.12
CA THR A 142 -13.74 18.32 -1.65
C THR A 142 -14.34 17.40 -2.73
N GLY A 143 -15.57 17.65 -3.18
CA GLY A 143 -16.15 16.90 -4.30
C GLY A 143 -16.53 15.46 -3.96
N GLY A 144 -16.94 15.18 -2.72
CA GLY A 144 -17.53 13.89 -2.34
C GLY A 144 -16.71 13.03 -1.36
N ASP A 145 -15.72 13.58 -0.67
CA ASP A 145 -15.08 12.88 0.44
C ASP A 145 -15.96 12.94 1.70
N PRO A 146 -16.13 11.82 2.42
CA PRO A 146 -16.91 11.80 3.65
C PRO A 146 -16.20 12.59 4.77
N PHE A 147 -16.98 13.15 5.68
CA PHE A 147 -16.44 13.85 6.85
C PHE A 147 -15.82 12.83 7.82
N VAL A 148 -14.49 12.84 7.94
CA VAL A 148 -13.76 11.94 8.85
C VAL A 148 -13.73 12.53 10.26
N VAL A 149 -14.32 11.81 11.22
CA VAL A 149 -14.38 12.17 12.64
C VAL A 149 -13.09 11.77 13.37
N LYS A 150 -12.53 10.60 13.00
CA LYS A 150 -11.35 10.03 13.66
C LYS A 150 -10.58 9.15 12.68
N THR A 151 -9.26 9.23 12.74
CA THR A 151 -8.35 8.27 12.11
C THR A 151 -7.77 7.36 13.19
N ILE A 152 -7.87 6.06 12.99
CA ILE A 152 -7.31 5.03 13.88
C ILE A 152 -6.01 4.54 13.24
N THR A 153 -4.91 4.64 13.98
CA THR A 153 -3.61 4.12 13.55
C THR A 153 -3.61 2.59 13.54
N PRO A 154 -2.90 1.96 12.60
CA PRO A 154 -2.84 0.51 12.51
C PRO A 154 -2.16 -0.09 13.73
N LYS A 155 -2.64 -1.26 14.16
CA LYS A 155 -2.05 -2.01 15.26
C LYS A 155 -0.85 -2.82 14.76
N VAL A 156 0.11 -3.03 15.65
CA VAL A 156 1.24 -3.90 15.37
C VAL A 156 0.82 -5.35 15.54
N GLU A 157 1.04 -6.15 14.49
CA GLU A 157 0.78 -7.59 14.49
C GLU A 157 1.94 -8.38 15.11
N GLY A 158 3.17 -8.05 14.73
CA GLY A 158 4.35 -8.79 15.14
C GLY A 158 5.64 -7.98 15.00
N ILE A 159 6.65 -8.36 15.78
CA ILE A 159 7.94 -7.67 15.82
C ILE A 159 9.06 -8.71 15.82
N LEU A 160 10.00 -8.55 14.89
CA LEU A 160 11.28 -9.26 14.88
C LEU A 160 12.38 -8.30 15.29
N VAL A 161 13.20 -8.71 16.26
CA VAL A 161 14.38 -7.98 16.69
C VAL A 161 15.61 -8.87 16.56
N VAL A 162 16.63 -8.37 15.87
CA VAL A 162 17.96 -8.95 15.82
C VAL A 162 18.89 -7.96 16.51
N ALA A 163 19.48 -8.35 17.63
CA ALA A 163 20.31 -7.44 18.42
C ALA A 163 21.59 -8.13 18.90
N GLU A 164 22.71 -7.43 18.78
CA GLU A 164 23.96 -7.87 19.39
C GLU A 164 23.83 -7.88 20.92
N GLY A 165 24.20 -8.99 21.56
CA GLY A 165 24.09 -9.15 23.01
C GLY A 165 22.71 -9.60 23.51
N ALA A 166 21.75 -9.84 22.62
CA ALA A 166 20.43 -10.38 22.99
C ALA A 166 20.51 -11.79 23.62
N GLY A 167 21.54 -12.58 23.27
CA GLY A 167 21.79 -13.91 23.85
C GLY A 167 22.41 -13.90 25.24
N LYS A 168 22.80 -12.72 25.77
CA LYS A 168 23.48 -12.62 27.07
C LYS A 168 22.47 -12.53 28.21
N GLY A 169 22.50 -13.52 29.10
CA GLY A 169 21.67 -13.53 30.30
C GLY A 169 20.18 -13.52 29.98
N ASN A 170 19.45 -12.54 30.50
CA ASN A 170 18.00 -12.40 30.29
C ASN A 170 17.63 -11.28 29.29
N MET A 171 18.58 -10.79 28.46
CA MET A 171 18.33 -9.66 27.57
C MET A 171 17.20 -9.91 26.58
N ALA A 172 17.11 -11.10 25.99
CA ALA A 172 15.98 -11.44 25.10
C ALA A 172 14.62 -11.28 25.82
N GLY A 173 14.52 -11.69 27.08
CA GLY A 173 13.30 -11.56 27.87
C GLY A 173 12.97 -10.11 28.22
N GLU A 174 13.98 -9.31 28.55
CA GLU A 174 13.80 -7.87 28.81
C GLU A 174 13.34 -7.11 27.56
N ILE A 175 13.95 -7.41 26.40
CA ILE A 175 13.54 -6.85 25.10
C ILE A 175 12.07 -7.21 24.82
N THR A 176 11.68 -8.48 24.99
CA THR A 176 10.29 -8.89 24.82
C THR A 176 9.37 -8.08 25.72
N GLN A 177 9.65 -7.97 27.03
CA GLN A 177 8.81 -7.22 27.96
C GLN A 177 8.66 -5.74 27.59
N ILE A 178 9.75 -5.09 27.17
CA ILE A 178 9.73 -3.70 26.69
C ILE A 178 8.77 -3.57 25.50
N ILE A 179 8.89 -4.46 24.52
CA ILE A 179 8.05 -4.44 23.32
C ILE A 179 6.57 -4.68 23.68
N GLN A 180 6.29 -5.63 24.57
CA GLN A 180 4.92 -5.88 25.05
C GLN A 180 4.32 -4.65 25.71
N ALA A 181 5.10 -3.94 26.54
CA ALA A 181 4.63 -2.75 27.25
C ALA A 181 4.38 -1.55 26.31
N LEU A 182 5.20 -1.39 25.26
CA LEU A 182 5.10 -0.27 24.34
C LEU A 182 4.00 -0.44 23.28
N PHE A 183 3.87 -1.65 22.74
CA PHE A 183 3.00 -1.90 21.59
C PHE A 183 1.79 -2.77 21.92
N GLY A 184 1.69 -3.31 23.14
CA GLY A 184 0.61 -4.21 23.52
C GLY A 184 0.62 -5.53 22.76
N VAL A 185 1.76 -5.89 22.16
CA VAL A 185 1.93 -7.12 21.37
C VAL A 185 2.13 -8.30 22.32
N GLU A 186 1.56 -9.45 21.99
CA GLU A 186 1.71 -10.65 22.82
C GLU A 186 3.09 -11.30 22.63
N ALA A 187 3.63 -11.92 23.69
CA ALA A 187 4.98 -12.49 23.68
C ALA A 187 5.21 -13.50 22.54
N HIS A 188 4.19 -14.26 22.13
CA HIS A 188 4.33 -15.24 21.06
C HIS A 188 4.41 -14.62 19.65
N ARG A 189 4.13 -13.32 19.51
CA ARG A 189 4.26 -12.56 18.25
C ARG A 189 5.54 -11.72 18.19
N ILE A 190 6.40 -11.87 19.21
CA ILE A 190 7.68 -11.18 19.30
C ILE A 190 8.78 -12.23 19.18
N LYS A 191 9.69 -12.03 18.24
CA LYS A 191 10.87 -12.87 18.12
C LYS A 191 12.12 -12.03 18.31
N VAL A 192 12.95 -12.45 19.26
CA VAL A 192 14.26 -11.85 19.50
C VAL A 192 15.34 -12.86 19.13
N LEU A 193 16.32 -12.43 18.35
CA LEU A 193 17.46 -13.22 17.91
C LEU A 193 18.75 -12.46 18.24
N GLU A 194 19.80 -13.22 18.51
CA GLU A 194 21.16 -12.68 18.59
C GLU A 194 21.70 -12.48 17.16
N LYS A 195 22.42 -11.37 16.97
CA LYS A 195 23.08 -11.03 15.70
C LYS A 195 24.32 -11.88 15.44
#